data_AF-A0A353M3J9-F1
#
_entry.id   AF-A0A353M3J9-F1
#
_cell.length_a   1.000
_cell.length_b   1.000
_cell.length_c   1.000
_cell.angle_alpha   90.00
_cell.angle_beta   90.00
_cell.angle_gamma   90.00
#
_symmetry.space_group_name_H-M   'P 1'
#
loop_
_entity.id
_entity.type
_entity.pdbx_description
1 polymer ?
#
loop_
_entity_poly.entity_id
_entity_poly.type
_entity_poly.pdbx_seq_one_letter_code
_entity_poly.pdbx_strand_id
1 'polypeptide(L)'
;MVTDPKIDLVVVSVVGAVGLGPTLAALEAGKRVALANKETLVAGGHLVMEYRDQIIPIDSEHSALWNLFSGRSRRDVSKVVLTASGGPFRAYSGSLEQVTIEQ
;
A
#
# COMPACT_ATOMS: atom_id res chain seq x y z
N MET A 1 10.30 -14.09 13.20
CA MET A 1 8.84 -14.07 13.02
C MET A 1 8.49 -13.98 11.54
N VAL A 2 8.71 -12.86 10.84
CA VAL A 2 8.34 -12.74 9.40
C VAL A 2 9.11 -13.66 8.45
N THR A 3 10.28 -14.13 8.85
CA THR A 3 11.13 -15.07 8.09
C THR A 3 10.91 -16.54 8.48
N ASP A 4 9.94 -16.84 9.34
CA ASP A 4 9.71 -18.22 9.80
C ASP A 4 9.34 -19.13 8.60
N PRO A 5 9.99 -20.30 8.44
CA PRO A 5 9.72 -21.20 7.32
C PRO A 5 8.27 -21.70 7.26
N LYS A 6 7.53 -21.68 8.38
CA LYS A 6 6.11 -22.12 8.43
C LYS A 6 5.10 -21.05 8.01
N ILE A 7 5.56 -19.84 7.72
CA ILE A 7 4.69 -18.73 7.29
C ILE A 7 4.76 -18.59 5.77
N ASP A 8 3.61 -18.57 5.10
CA ASP A 8 3.53 -18.36 3.65
C ASP A 8 3.21 -16.90 3.27
N LEU A 9 2.52 -16.20 4.16
CA LEU A 9 2.00 -14.85 3.94
C LEU A 9 2.25 -13.97 5.16
N VAL A 10 2.81 -12.78 4.94
CA VAL A 10 3.00 -11.76 5.98
C VAL A 10 2.06 -10.59 5.68
N VAL A 11 1.25 -10.19 6.66
CA VAL A 11 0.42 -8.98 6.58
C VAL A 11 1.15 -7.84 7.26
N VAL A 12 1.44 -6.77 6.52
CA VAL A 12 2.11 -5.58 7.04
C VAL A 12 1.10 -4.44 7.17
N SER A 13 0.68 -4.20 8.42
CA SER A 13 -0.31 -3.19 8.81
C SER A 13 0.22 -2.19 9.84
N VAL A 14 1.53 -2.13 10.04
CA VAL A 14 2.17 -1.12 10.90
C VAL A 14 2.13 0.26 10.23
N VAL A 15 2.10 1.33 11.01
CA VAL A 15 2.03 2.71 10.52
C VAL A 15 3.42 3.28 10.21
N GLY A 16 3.52 4.15 9.21
CA GLY A 16 4.76 4.86 8.87
C GLY A 16 5.87 4.00 8.27
N ALA A 17 7.07 4.56 8.16
CA ALA A 17 8.20 3.94 7.45
C ALA A 17 8.84 2.74 8.18
N VAL A 18 8.48 2.51 9.45
CA VAL A 18 8.99 1.36 10.24
C VAL A 18 8.60 0.01 9.64
N GLY A 19 7.57 -0.01 8.77
CA GLY A 19 7.15 -1.20 8.02
C GLY A 19 8.15 -1.66 6.95
N LEU A 20 9.10 -0.81 6.53
CA LEU A 20 10.02 -1.12 5.45
C LEU A 20 10.95 -2.30 5.78
N GLY A 21 11.61 -2.27 6.94
CA GLY A 21 12.52 -3.34 7.36
C GLY A 21 11.84 -4.72 7.43
N PRO A 22 10.72 -4.87 8.15
CA PRO A 22 9.95 -6.12 8.17
C PRO A 22 9.44 -6.55 6.80
N THR A 23 9.06 -5.60 5.93
CA THR A 23 8.61 -5.88 4.56
C THR A 23 9.75 -6.48 3.74
N LEU A 24 10.93 -5.85 3.73
CA LEU A 24 12.09 -6.35 3.00
C LEU A 24 12.52 -7.72 3.52
N ALA A 25 12.61 -7.90 4.85
CA ALA A 25 12.97 -9.20 5.44
C ALA A 25 12.01 -10.33 5.04
N ALA A 26 10.70 -10.06 4.94
CA ALA A 26 9.73 -11.04 4.46
C ALA A 26 9.91 -11.37 2.97
N LEU A 27 10.11 -10.35 2.13
CA LEU A 27 10.31 -10.52 0.68
C LEU A 27 11.62 -11.25 0.35
N GLU A 28 12.71 -10.90 1.05
CA GLU A 28 14.01 -11.57 0.94
C GLU A 28 13.93 -13.05 1.35
N ALA A 29 13.07 -13.37 2.33
CA ALA A 29 12.77 -14.75 2.72
C ALA A 29 11.79 -15.48 1.77
N GLY A 30 11.44 -14.86 0.64
CA GLY A 30 10.57 -15.42 -0.40
C GLY A 30 9.10 -15.51 0.01
N LYS A 31 8.67 -14.72 1.00
CA LYS A 31 7.29 -14.73 1.49
C LYS A 31 6.42 -13.81 0.64
N ARG A 32 5.14 -14.17 0.48
CA ARG A 32 4.16 -13.22 -0.02
C ARG A 32 3.91 -12.16 1.05
N VAL A 33 3.78 -10.90 0.64
CA VAL A 33 3.52 -9.79 1.56
C VAL A 33 2.23 -9.09 1.17
N ALA A 34 1.24 -9.14 2.06
CA ALA A 34 0.04 -8.34 1.94
C ALA A 34 0.29 -6.98 2.60
N LEU A 35 0.41 -5.93 1.78
CA LEU A 35 0.91 -4.63 2.19
C LEU A 35 -0.24 -3.61 2.29
N ALA A 36 -0.58 -3.23 3.51
CA ALA A 36 -1.54 -2.16 3.80
C ALA A 36 -0.86 -0.80 3.99
N ASN A 37 0.39 -0.81 4.45
CA ASN A 37 1.18 0.39 4.71
C ASN A 37 1.74 1.00 3.42
N LYS A 38 1.12 2.09 2.94
CA LYS A 38 1.55 2.80 1.73
C LYS A 38 2.90 3.51 1.91
N GLU A 39 3.21 3.94 3.14
CA GLU A 39 4.43 4.66 3.49
C GLU A 39 5.69 3.84 3.23
N THR A 40 5.65 2.52 3.38
CA THR A 40 6.75 1.62 3.00
C THR A 40 7.11 1.75 1.51
N LEU A 41 6.10 1.78 0.62
CA LEU A 41 6.34 1.97 -0.81
C LEU A 41 6.73 3.40 -1.16
N VAL A 42 6.18 4.39 -0.45
CA VAL A 42 6.55 5.80 -0.68
C VAL A 42 8.00 6.06 -0.27
N ALA A 43 8.44 5.56 0.88
CA ALA A 43 9.78 5.79 1.40
C ALA A 43 10.86 4.91 0.76
N GLY A 44 10.55 3.62 0.50
CA GLY A 44 11.52 2.61 0.07
C GLY A 44 11.13 1.88 -1.20
N GLY A 45 10.27 2.46 -2.04
CA GLY A 45 9.66 1.77 -3.18
C GLY A 45 10.64 1.08 -4.11
N HIS A 46 11.80 1.69 -4.41
CA HIS A 46 12.81 1.09 -5.27
C HIS A 46 13.37 -0.24 -4.73
N LEU A 47 13.47 -0.40 -3.41
CA LEU A 47 13.91 -1.64 -2.76
C LEU A 47 12.82 -2.71 -2.80
N VAL A 48 11.58 -2.30 -2.55
CA VAL A 48 10.43 -3.20 -2.46
C VAL A 48 9.98 -3.69 -3.84
N MET A 49 10.07 -2.83 -4.86
CA MET A 49 9.57 -3.11 -6.21
C MET A 49 10.39 -4.16 -6.98
N GLU A 50 11.59 -4.51 -6.51
CA GLU A 50 12.34 -5.69 -7.00
C GLU A 50 11.55 -6.99 -6.78
N TYR A 51 10.72 -7.03 -5.73
CA TYR A 51 9.92 -8.19 -5.32
C TYR A 51 8.43 -8.04 -5.65
N ARG A 52 8.07 -7.17 -6.61
CA ARG A 52 6.67 -6.81 -6.92
C ARG A 52 5.72 -7.99 -7.10
N ASP A 53 6.20 -9.12 -7.61
CA ASP A 53 5.39 -10.31 -7.88
C ASP A 53 4.97 -11.05 -6.58
N GLN A 54 5.61 -10.71 -5.45
CA GLN A 54 5.30 -11.24 -4.11
C GLN A 54 4.35 -10.33 -3.32
N ILE A 55 4.05 -9.13 -3.82
CA ILE A 55 3.27 -8.11 -3.12
C ILE A 55 1.78 -8.27 -3.45
N ILE A 56 0.95 -8.21 -2.42
CA ILE A 56 -0.51 -8.14 -2.51
C ILE A 56 -0.94 -6.79 -1.93
N PRO A 57 -1.48 -5.85 -2.72
CA PRO A 57 -1.91 -4.57 -2.20
C PRO A 57 -3.19 -4.72 -1.36
N ILE A 58 -3.18 -4.19 -0.14
CA ILE A 58 -4.38 -4.14 0.73
C ILE A 58 -5.06 -2.77 0.69
N ASP A 59 -4.31 -1.68 0.48
CA ASP A 59 -4.89 -0.33 0.43
C ASP A 59 -6.02 -0.26 -0.63
N SER A 60 -7.13 0.38 -0.28
CA SER A 60 -8.44 0.09 -0.89
C SER A 60 -8.47 0.36 -2.40
N GLU A 61 -7.86 1.47 -2.82
CA GLU A 61 -7.77 1.87 -4.20
C GLU A 61 -6.81 0.97 -5.00
N HIS A 62 -5.68 0.59 -4.39
CA HIS A 62 -4.70 -0.28 -5.02
C HIS A 62 -5.23 -1.71 -5.16
N SER A 63 -5.96 -2.20 -4.15
CA SER A 63 -6.65 -3.48 -4.18
C SER A 63 -7.76 -3.49 -5.25
N ALA A 64 -8.52 -2.40 -5.39
CA ALA A 64 -9.50 -2.26 -6.47
C ALA A 64 -8.83 -2.37 -7.85
N LEU A 65 -7.70 -1.67 -8.07
CA LEU A 65 -6.95 -1.77 -9.33
C LEU A 65 -6.35 -3.16 -9.55
N TRP A 66 -5.84 -3.81 -8.51
CA TRP A 66 -5.31 -5.17 -8.59
C TRP A 66 -6.36 -6.17 -9.07
N ASN A 67 -7.57 -6.09 -8.53
CA ASN A 67 -8.68 -6.94 -8.97
C ASN A 67 -9.12 -6.63 -10.41
N LEU A 68 -9.15 -5.35 -10.81
CA LEU A 68 -9.51 -4.96 -12.17
C LEU A 68 -8.47 -5.41 -13.21
N PHE A 69 -7.18 -5.40 -12.87
CA PHE A 69 -6.09 -5.75 -13.77
C PHE A 69 -5.69 -7.22 -13.73
N SER A 70 -6.15 -7.98 -12.73
CA SER A 70 -5.87 -9.41 -12.65
C SER A 70 -6.31 -10.13 -13.92
N GLY A 71 -5.35 -10.79 -14.58
CA GLY A 71 -5.57 -11.49 -15.85
C GLY A 71 -5.65 -10.61 -17.10
N ARG A 72 -5.35 -9.30 -17.00
CA ARG A 72 -5.36 -8.36 -18.13
C ARG A 72 -3.96 -7.88 -18.49
N SER A 73 -3.76 -7.51 -19.75
CA SER A 73 -2.50 -6.88 -20.17
C SER A 73 -2.47 -5.43 -19.73
N ARG A 74 -1.29 -4.92 -19.36
CA ARG A 74 -1.07 -3.48 -19.16
C ARG A 74 -1.43 -2.65 -20.40
N ARG A 75 -1.36 -3.26 -21.59
CA ARG A 75 -1.74 -2.62 -22.86
C ARG A 75 -3.24 -2.34 -22.98
N ASP A 76 -4.07 -3.06 -22.20
CA ASP A 76 -5.52 -2.89 -22.20
C ASP A 76 -5.96 -1.69 -21.33
N VAL A 77 -5.03 -1.05 -20.62
CA VAL A 77 -5.29 0.04 -19.68
C VAL A 77 -4.97 1.38 -20.34
N SER A 78 -5.99 2.17 -20.66
CA SER A 78 -5.83 3.53 -21.20
C SER A 78 -5.70 4.60 -20.13
N LYS A 79 -6.36 4.41 -18.97
CA LYS A 79 -6.40 5.37 -17.87
C LYS A 79 -6.63 4.68 -16.54
N VAL A 80 -6.01 5.21 -15.48
CA VAL A 80 -6.32 4.88 -14.09
C VAL A 80 -7.06 6.06 -13.47
N VAL A 81 -8.15 5.79 -12.76
CA VAL A 81 -8.87 6.78 -11.95
C VAL A 81 -8.65 6.41 -10.49
N LEU A 82 -7.89 7.24 -9.78
CA LEU A 82 -7.69 7.09 -8.35
C LEU A 82 -8.76 7.89 -7.62
N THR A 83 -9.61 7.21 -6.87
CA THR A 83 -10.68 7.85 -6.08
C THR A 83 -10.14 8.36 -4.75
N ALA A 84 -10.76 9.40 -4.23
CA ALA A 84 -10.55 9.88 -2.87
C ALA A 84 -11.88 10.37 -2.31
N SER A 85 -12.11 10.21 -1.01
CA SER A 85 -13.32 10.74 -0.35
C SER A 85 -13.35 12.27 -0.32
N GLY A 86 -12.16 12.89 -0.29
CA GLY A 86 -11.92 14.31 -0.07
C GLY A 86 -11.77 14.71 1.39
N GLY A 87 -11.94 13.77 2.34
CA GLY A 87 -11.79 14.02 3.78
C GLY A 87 -12.87 14.95 4.37
N PRO A 88 -12.80 15.21 5.69
CA PRO A 88 -13.78 16.05 6.38
C PRO A 88 -13.82 17.50 5.87
N PHE A 89 -12.72 17.99 5.31
CA PHE A 89 -12.59 19.39 4.87
C PHE A 89 -12.88 19.64 3.39
N ARG A 90 -13.42 18.66 2.65
CA ARG A 90 -13.74 18.80 1.22
C ARG A 90 -14.64 20.01 0.91
N ALA A 91 -15.61 20.28 1.78
CA ALA A 91 -16.57 21.37 1.64
C ALA A 91 -16.38 22.45 2.71
N TYR A 92 -15.22 22.46 3.39
CA TYR A 92 -14.96 23.40 4.47
C TYR A 92 -14.66 24.79 3.88
N SER A 93 -15.41 25.79 4.34
CA SER A 93 -15.30 27.18 3.89
C SER A 93 -14.56 28.10 4.87
N GLY A 94 -14.11 27.57 6.02
CA GLY A 94 -13.30 28.31 7.00
C GLY A 94 -11.80 28.23 6.69
N SER A 95 -10.97 28.79 7.58
CA SER A 95 -9.51 28.69 7.42
C SER A 95 -8.99 27.33 7.87
N LEU A 96 -8.25 26.65 6.99
CA LEU A 96 -7.56 25.40 7.31
C LEU A 96 -6.48 25.56 8.40
N GLU A 97 -6.01 26.79 8.65
CA GLU A 97 -5.00 27.09 9.68
C GLU A 97 -5.56 26.93 11.10
N GLN A 98 -6.88 26.98 11.25
CA GLN A 98 -7.56 26.89 12.55
C GLN A 98 -8.09 25.48 12.86
N VAL A 99 -7.87 24.54 11.94
CA VAL A 99 -8.35 23.17 12.09
C VAL A 99 -7.56 22.44 13.18
N THR A 100 -8.26 21.70 14.04
CA THR A 100 -7.67 20.84 15.08
C THR A 100 -7.82 19.35 14.75
N ILE A 101 -7.19 18.48 15.54
CA ILE A 101 -7.26 17.01 15.36
C ILE A 101 -8.68 16.48 15.62
N GLU A 102 -9.44 17.15 16.49
CA GLU A 102 -10.80 16.78 16.87
C GLU A 102 -11.86 17.14 15.82
N GLN A 103 -11.50 17.92 14.80
CA GLN A 103 -12.38 18.36 13.71
C GLN A 103 -12.24 17.44 12.47
#